data_AF-A0A7J7PYQ5-F1
#
_entry.id   AF-A0A7J7PYQ5-F1
#
_cell.length_a   1.000
_cell.length_b   1.000
_cell.length_c   1.000
_cell.angle_alpha   90.00
_cell.angle_beta   90.00
_cell.angle_gamma   90.00
#
_symmetry.space_group_name_H-M   'P 1'
#
loop_
_entity.id
_entity.type
_entity.pdbx_description
1 polymer ?
#
loop_
_entity_poly.entity_id
_entity_poly.type
_entity_poly.pdbx_seq_one_letter_code
_entity_poly.pdbx_strand_id
1 'polypeptide(L)'
;MYKTRAVRDRKGRILHEDLQSKDLPTTRIQPDRRWFGNTRVIGQKQLEQFQLPLQLLEDPERKVGGKQKRIDLLSTQPFGETFGPNRRRKRPKLAVEGYGDLVQAAAVKEEKFDAKGKDVPQGEFDEFKNAVST
;
A
#
# COMPACT_ATOMS: atom_id res chain seq x y z
N MET A 1 -24.28 -1.49 39.37
CA MET A 1 -22.94 -1.72 38.81
C MET A 1 -21.90 -2.07 39.89
N TYR A 2 -21.73 -1.28 40.94
CA TYR A 2 -20.63 -1.49 41.92
C TYR A 2 -20.85 -2.58 42.99
N LYS A 3 -21.98 -3.30 42.98
CA LYS A 3 -22.30 -4.39 43.93
C LYS A 3 -22.97 -5.60 43.24
N THR A 4 -22.47 -6.02 42.08
CA THR A 4 -22.95 -7.22 41.39
C THR A 4 -22.07 -8.42 41.79
N ARG A 5 -22.54 -9.24 42.72
CA ARG A 5 -21.88 -10.49 43.14
C ARG A 5 -22.91 -11.62 43.10
N ALA A 6 -22.49 -12.82 42.70
CA ALA A 6 -23.38 -13.98 42.64
C ALA A 6 -23.99 -14.30 44.02
N VAL A 7 -25.31 -14.44 44.06
CA VAL A 7 -26.07 -14.83 45.25
C VAL A 7 -25.93 -16.33 45.44
N ARG A 8 -25.61 -16.79 46.66
CA ARG A 8 -25.33 -18.20 46.99
C ARG A 8 -26.21 -18.69 48.14
N ASP A 9 -26.51 -19.99 48.12
CA ASP A 9 -27.16 -20.69 49.24
C ASP A 9 -26.15 -20.99 50.37
N ARG A 10 -26.63 -21.39 51.55
CA ARG A 10 -25.80 -21.76 52.72
C ARG A 10 -24.80 -22.88 52.43
N LYS A 11 -25.10 -23.74 51.45
CA LYS A 11 -24.21 -24.81 50.95
C LYS A 11 -23.18 -24.32 49.92
N GLY A 12 -23.16 -23.02 49.60
CA GLY A 12 -22.21 -22.40 48.66
C GLY A 12 -22.56 -22.52 47.18
N ARG A 13 -23.72 -23.09 46.83
CA ARG A 13 -24.19 -23.19 45.44
C ARG A 13 -24.73 -21.84 44.95
N ILE A 14 -24.40 -21.46 43.71
CA ILE A 14 -24.84 -20.19 43.10
C ILE A 14 -26.31 -20.30 42.70
N LEU A 15 -27.13 -19.38 43.18
CA LEU A 15 -28.57 -19.26 42.90
C LEU A 15 -28.82 -18.38 41.68
N HIS A 16 -28.21 -17.19 41.65
CA HIS A 16 -28.37 -16.22 40.57
C HIS A 16 -27.14 -15.32 40.45
N GLU A 17 -26.82 -14.93 39.23
CA GLU A 17 -25.74 -14.00 38.92
C GLU A 17 -26.14 -13.14 37.72
N ASP A 18 -26.01 -11.82 37.88
CA ASP A 18 -26.38 -10.87 36.84
C ASP A 18 -25.48 -11.09 35.61
N LEU A 19 -26.09 -11.24 34.43
CA LEU A 19 -25.40 -11.35 33.13
C LEU A 19 -24.43 -12.54 32.98
N GLN A 20 -24.48 -13.53 33.90
CA GLN A 20 -23.71 -14.77 33.81
C GLN A 20 -24.63 -16.00 33.78
N SER A 21 -25.56 -16.01 32.81
CA SER A 21 -26.39 -17.19 32.56
C SER A 21 -25.55 -18.33 31.99
N LYS A 22 -25.76 -19.54 32.50
CA LYS A 22 -25.12 -20.77 32.00
C LYS A 22 -25.92 -21.43 30.89
N ASP A 23 -27.11 -20.91 30.62
CA ASP A 23 -27.98 -21.37 29.55
C ASP A 23 -27.34 -21.03 28.21
N LEU A 24 -27.21 -22.04 27.34
CA LEU A 24 -26.68 -21.86 26.00
C LEU A 24 -27.83 -21.38 25.09
N PRO A 25 -27.83 -20.12 24.61
CA PRO A 25 -28.86 -19.68 23.68
C PRO A 25 -28.68 -20.39 22.35
N THR A 26 -29.78 -20.57 21.62
CA THR A 26 -29.70 -21.01 20.23
C THR A 26 -29.01 -19.94 19.39
N THR A 27 -27.94 -20.34 18.69
CA THR A 27 -27.09 -19.45 17.88
C THR A 27 -27.49 -19.42 16.41
N ARG A 28 -28.50 -20.21 16.02
CA ARG A 28 -28.92 -20.34 14.62
C ARG A 28 -29.68 -19.10 14.18
N ILE A 29 -29.15 -18.43 13.17
CA ILE A 29 -29.80 -17.30 12.52
C ILE A 29 -30.67 -17.83 11.38
N GLN A 30 -31.95 -17.46 11.36
CA GLN A 30 -32.89 -17.92 10.33
C GLN A 30 -32.55 -17.32 8.97
N PRO A 31 -32.56 -18.08 7.86
CA PRO A 31 -32.26 -17.54 6.55
C PRO A 31 -33.31 -16.48 6.14
N ASP A 32 -32.85 -15.28 5.78
CA ASP A 32 -33.71 -14.20 5.28
C ASP A 32 -33.16 -13.64 3.96
N ARG A 33 -34.06 -13.45 2.98
CA ARG A 33 -33.74 -12.85 1.68
C ARG A 33 -33.25 -11.41 1.82
N ARG A 34 -33.63 -10.70 2.88
CA ARG A 34 -33.26 -9.32 3.15
C ARG A 34 -31.78 -9.14 3.48
N TRP A 35 -31.07 -10.19 3.90
CA TRP A 35 -29.64 -10.14 4.18
C TRP A 35 -28.78 -9.88 2.95
N PHE A 36 -29.27 -10.30 1.80
CA PHE A 36 -28.55 -10.23 0.54
C PHE A 36 -28.93 -9.00 -0.29
N GLY A 37 -29.87 -8.19 0.20
CA GLY A 37 -30.24 -6.92 -0.43
C GLY A 37 -29.29 -5.81 -0.01
N ASN A 38 -29.03 -4.87 -0.93
CA ASN A 38 -28.21 -3.69 -0.64
C ASN A 38 -28.89 -2.86 0.47
N THR A 39 -28.29 -2.79 1.66
CA THR A 39 -28.88 -2.14 2.84
C THR A 39 -28.74 -0.62 2.84
N ARG A 40 -27.74 -0.08 2.13
CA ARG A 40 -27.50 1.35 1.97
C ARG A 40 -27.19 1.62 0.51
N VAL A 41 -28.09 2.33 -0.16
CA VAL A 41 -27.92 2.77 -1.55
C VAL A 41 -27.86 4.29 -1.56
N ILE A 42 -26.90 4.83 -2.28
CA ILE A 42 -26.73 6.27 -2.47
C ILE A 42 -26.87 6.61 -3.95
N GLY A 43 -27.63 7.66 -4.25
CA GLY A 43 -27.83 8.09 -5.64
C GLY A 43 -26.62 8.83 -6.20
N GLN A 44 -26.43 8.76 -7.52
CA GLN A 44 -25.32 9.42 -8.21
C GLN A 44 -25.26 10.95 -7.95
N LYS A 45 -26.41 11.63 -7.96
CA LYS A 45 -26.50 13.07 -7.67
C LYS A 45 -26.11 13.41 -6.22
N GLN A 46 -26.45 12.53 -5.29
CA GLN A 46 -26.08 12.69 -3.88
C GLN A 46 -24.59 12.45 -3.70
N LEU A 47 -24.01 11.45 -4.37
CA LEU A 47 -22.56 11.23 -4.39
C LEU A 47 -21.81 12.47 -4.86
N GLU A 48 -22.22 13.06 -5.97
CA GLU A 48 -21.62 14.29 -6.51
C GLU A 48 -21.73 15.45 -5.51
N GLN A 49 -22.91 15.63 -4.90
CA GLN A 49 -23.14 16.65 -3.87
C GLN A 49 -22.30 16.45 -2.61
N PHE A 50 -21.96 15.21 -2.24
CA PHE A 50 -21.08 14.95 -1.09
C PHE A 50 -19.59 15.05 -1.44
N GLN A 51 -19.21 14.77 -2.69
CA GLN A 51 -17.83 14.87 -3.13
C GLN A 51 -17.35 16.30 -3.26
N LEU A 52 -18.16 17.22 -3.80
CA LEU A 52 -17.81 18.64 -3.95
C LEU A 52 -17.38 19.34 -2.64
N PRO A 53 -18.13 19.26 -1.52
CA PRO A 53 -17.74 19.88 -0.26
C PRO A 53 -16.55 19.17 0.41
N LEU A 54 -16.37 17.86 0.22
CA LEU A 54 -15.20 17.14 0.74
C LEU A 54 -13.92 17.50 -0.03
N GLN A 55 -13.99 17.63 -1.36
CA GLN A 55 -12.88 18.11 -2.17
C GLN A 55 -12.46 19.54 -1.86
N LEU A 56 -13.41 20.39 -1.42
CA LEU A 56 -13.13 21.75 -0.98
C LEU A 56 -12.49 21.80 0.42
N LEU A 57 -12.85 20.86 1.30
CA LEU A 57 -12.24 20.70 2.62
C LEU A 57 -10.87 19.99 2.57
N GLU A 58 -10.62 19.23 1.51
CA GLU A 58 -9.34 18.57 1.25
C GLU A 58 -8.36 19.55 0.58
N ASP A 59 -7.43 20.10 1.37
CA ASP A 59 -6.26 20.79 0.80
C ASP A 59 -5.59 19.83 -0.22
N PRO A 60 -5.32 20.24 -1.48
CA PRO A 60 -4.69 19.38 -2.47
C PRO A 60 -3.29 18.89 -2.03
N GLU A 61 -2.69 19.56 -1.05
CA GLU A 61 -1.41 19.20 -0.42
C GLU A 61 -1.56 18.19 0.75
N ARG A 62 -2.77 18.03 1.30
CA ARG A 62 -3.10 17.01 2.33
C ARG A 62 -3.55 15.67 1.75
N LYS A 63 -3.29 15.41 0.46
CA LYS A 63 -3.10 14.02 -0.01
C LYS A 63 -1.81 13.48 0.60
N VAL A 64 -1.85 13.21 1.89
CA VAL A 64 -0.79 12.63 2.71
C VAL A 64 -0.25 11.39 1.99
N GLY A 65 0.95 11.52 1.42
CA GLY A 65 1.79 10.39 0.98
C GLY A 65 1.44 9.73 -0.36
N GLY A 66 0.44 10.21 -1.09
CA GLY A 66 0.02 9.61 -2.37
C GLY A 66 0.98 9.93 -3.52
N LYS A 67 2.18 9.35 -3.53
CA LYS A 67 3.03 9.33 -4.74
C LYS A 67 2.15 8.91 -5.91
N GLN A 68 2.03 9.75 -6.94
CA GLN A 68 1.28 9.42 -8.14
C GLN A 68 1.69 8.01 -8.60
N LYS A 69 0.70 7.14 -8.87
CA LYS A 69 0.96 5.76 -9.29
C LYS A 69 1.90 5.82 -10.49
N ARG A 70 3.13 5.31 -10.32
CA ARG A 70 4.08 5.21 -11.42
C ARG A 70 3.43 4.39 -12.52
N ILE A 71 3.51 4.89 -13.75
CA ILE A 71 3.01 4.19 -14.92
C ILE A 71 3.72 2.83 -14.99
N ASP A 72 2.98 1.78 -15.31
CA ASP A 72 3.58 0.46 -15.49
C ASP A 72 4.49 0.47 -16.73
N LEU A 73 5.79 0.46 -16.49
CA LEU A 73 6.80 0.48 -17.55
C LEU A 73 6.89 -0.87 -18.26
N LEU A 74 6.58 -1.97 -17.57
CA LEU A 74 6.83 -3.32 -18.09
C LEU A 74 5.83 -3.71 -19.19
N SER A 75 4.58 -3.23 -19.11
CA SER A 75 3.59 -3.40 -20.17
C SER A 75 3.92 -2.61 -21.44
N THR A 76 4.65 -1.50 -21.32
CA THR A 76 5.04 -0.69 -22.49
C THR A 76 6.41 -1.09 -23.05
N GLN A 77 7.33 -1.51 -22.18
CA GLN A 77 8.72 -1.82 -22.51
C GLN A 77 9.21 -3.05 -21.75
N PRO A 78 8.94 -4.28 -22.25
CA PRO A 78 9.37 -5.52 -21.60
C PRO A 78 10.90 -5.69 -21.67
N PHE A 79 11.46 -6.49 -20.76
CA PHE A 79 12.91 -6.68 -20.62
C PHE A 79 13.59 -7.22 -21.89
N GLY A 80 12.99 -8.21 -22.56
CA GLY A 80 13.58 -8.81 -23.77
C GLY A 80 13.63 -7.86 -24.98
N GLU A 81 12.80 -6.81 -25.00
CA GLU A 81 12.82 -5.81 -26.06
C GLU A 81 13.68 -4.58 -25.71
N THR A 82 13.93 -4.34 -24.42
CA THR A 82 14.74 -3.22 -23.92
C THR A 82 16.21 -3.56 -23.74
N PHE A 83 16.53 -4.82 -23.46
CA PHE A 83 17.88 -5.35 -23.25
C PHE A 83 18.07 -6.68 -24.01
N GLY A 84 19.34 -7.03 -24.28
CA GLY A 84 19.69 -8.29 -24.96
C GLY A 84 19.82 -8.16 -26.49
N PRO A 85 20.10 -9.29 -27.17
CA PRO A 85 20.41 -9.31 -28.61
C PRO A 85 19.28 -8.78 -29.49
N ASN A 86 18.03 -9.06 -29.11
CA ASN A 86 16.82 -8.67 -29.85
C ASN A 86 16.24 -7.32 -29.39
N ARG A 87 17.09 -6.42 -28.87
CA ARG A 87 16.68 -5.11 -28.36
C ARG A 87 16.20 -4.18 -29.47
N ARG A 88 15.01 -3.60 -29.29
CA ARG A 88 14.40 -2.59 -30.19
C ARG A 88 14.71 -1.14 -29.81
N ARG A 89 15.12 -0.88 -28.56
CA ARG A 89 15.36 0.49 -28.07
C ARG A 89 16.70 1.08 -28.56
N LYS A 90 16.68 1.99 -29.54
CA LYS A 90 17.92 2.62 -30.06
C LYS A 90 18.39 3.87 -29.29
N ARG A 91 17.49 4.65 -28.68
CA ARG A 91 17.84 5.88 -27.96
C ARG A 91 17.26 5.89 -26.54
N PRO A 92 17.98 6.43 -25.54
CA PRO A 92 17.43 6.61 -24.20
C PRO A 92 16.44 7.78 -24.14
N LYS A 93 15.45 7.67 -23.25
CA LYS A 93 14.60 8.80 -22.85
C LYS A 93 15.31 9.50 -21.69
N LEU A 94 15.86 10.68 -21.95
CA LEU A 94 16.53 11.50 -20.94
C LEU A 94 15.56 12.59 -20.48
N ALA A 95 15.63 12.94 -19.20
CA ALA A 95 14.82 14.01 -18.60
C ALA A 95 15.47 15.40 -18.77
N VAL A 96 16.46 15.51 -19.65
CA VAL A 96 17.34 16.67 -19.81
C VAL A 96 17.33 17.06 -21.27
N GLU A 97 17.25 18.36 -21.55
CA GLU A 97 17.11 18.88 -22.92
C GLU A 97 18.46 19.22 -23.56
N GLY A 98 19.43 19.72 -22.77
CA GLY A 98 20.74 20.16 -23.25
C GLY A 98 21.93 19.41 -22.65
N TYR A 99 23.11 19.58 -23.28
CA TYR A 99 24.36 19.02 -22.76
C TYR A 99 24.81 19.69 -21.45
N GLY A 100 24.65 21.01 -21.33
CA GLY A 100 25.00 21.75 -20.11
C GLY A 100 24.21 21.27 -18.89
N ASP A 101 22.90 21.12 -19.03
CA ASP A 101 22.02 20.60 -17.98
C ASP A 101 22.38 19.17 -17.57
N LEU A 102 22.89 18.37 -18.50
CA LEU A 102 23.32 17.01 -18.23
C LEU A 102 24.56 17.00 -17.33
N VAL A 103 25.50 17.91 -17.57
CA VAL A 103 26.71 18.08 -16.75
C VAL A 103 26.33 18.54 -15.33
N GLN A 104 25.42 19.50 -15.22
CA GLN A 104 24.93 19.96 -13.91
C GLN A 104 24.19 18.85 -13.15
N ALA A 105 23.32 18.10 -13.83
CA ALA A 105 22.62 16.97 -13.23
C ALA A 105 23.57 15.85 -12.81
N ALA A 106 24.71 15.68 -13.48
CA ALA A 106 25.76 14.75 -13.08
C ALA A 106 26.45 15.21 -11.79
N ALA A 107 26.89 16.47 -11.71
CA ALA A 107 27.52 17.03 -10.51
C ALA A 107 26.62 16.92 -9.27
N VAL A 108 25.34 17.27 -9.40
CA VAL A 108 24.36 17.14 -8.30
C VAL A 108 24.17 15.69 -7.87
N LYS A 109 24.27 14.72 -8.79
CA LYS A 109 24.18 13.29 -8.45
C LYS A 109 25.45 12.78 -7.79
N GLU A 110 26.62 13.28 -8.19
CA GLU A 110 27.91 12.97 -7.59
C GLU A 110 27.95 13.41 -6.11
N GLU A 111 27.61 14.67 -5.84
CA GLU A 111 27.51 15.18 -4.46
C GLU A 111 26.55 14.35 -3.59
N LYS A 112 25.40 13.94 -4.15
CA LYS A 112 24.42 13.08 -3.46
C LYS A 112 24.93 11.65 -3.25
N PHE A 113 25.80 11.15 -4.12
CA PHE A 113 26.39 9.83 -4.01
C PHE A 113 27.47 9.84 -2.92
N ASP A 114 28.36 10.82 -2.94
CA ASP A 114 29.42 10.98 -1.93
C ASP A 114 28.84 11.21 -0.53
N ALA A 115 27.77 11.99 -0.42
CA ALA A 115 27.06 12.21 0.83
C ALA A 115 26.40 10.93 1.41
N LYS A 116 26.13 9.91 0.59
CA LYS A 116 25.55 8.64 1.05
C LYS A 116 26.57 7.61 1.52
N GLY A 117 27.87 7.91 1.42
CA GLY A 117 28.94 6.99 1.82
C GLY A 117 29.17 5.89 0.78
N LYS A 118 30.43 5.44 0.66
CA LYS A 118 30.85 4.40 -0.28
C LYS A 118 30.43 3.00 0.21
N ASP A 119 29.13 2.72 0.24
CA ASP A 119 28.63 1.34 0.39
C ASP A 119 28.70 0.60 -0.96
N VAL A 120 29.87 0.62 -1.59
CA VAL A 120 30.17 -0.24 -2.73
C VAL A 120 30.80 -1.51 -2.16
N PRO A 121 30.14 -2.68 -2.19
CA PRO A 121 30.85 -3.93 -1.99
C PRO A 121 31.89 -4.07 -3.12
N GLN A 122 33.14 -3.74 -2.81
CA GLN A 122 34.30 -4.06 -3.65
C GLN A 122 34.51 -5.58 -3.58
N GLY A 123 33.81 -6.33 -4.45
CA GLY A 123 34.09 -7.75 -4.59
C GLY A 123 32.96 -8.51 -5.27
N GLU A 124 32.87 -8.40 -6.60
CA GLU A 124 32.28 -9.46 -7.45
C GLU A 124 32.30 -9.16 -8.97
N PHE A 125 33.09 -8.20 -9.46
CA PHE A 125 33.11 -7.87 -10.91
C PHE A 125 34.42 -8.23 -11.64
N ASP A 126 35.46 -8.65 -10.92
CA ASP A 126 36.74 -9.03 -11.52
C ASP A 126 36.78 -10.49 -12.01
N GLU A 127 35.80 -11.31 -11.66
CA GLU A 127 35.79 -12.74 -12.01
C GLU A 127 35.27 -13.01 -13.44
N PHE A 128 34.48 -12.10 -14.02
CA PHE A 128 33.95 -12.26 -15.38
C PHE A 128 34.94 -11.93 -16.50
N LYS A 129 36.06 -11.27 -16.21
CA LYS A 129 37.09 -10.96 -17.22
C LYS A 129 37.99 -12.15 -17.53
N ASN A 130 38.12 -13.09 -16.60
CA ASN A 130 39.01 -14.26 -16.74
C ASN A 130 38.32 -15.47 -17.41
N ALA A 131 37.01 -15.41 -17.66
CA ALA A 131 36.25 -16.51 -18.26
C ALA A 131 36.12 -16.45 -19.81
N VAL A 132 36.66 -15.41 -20.46
CA VAL A 132 36.61 -15.27 -21.93
C VAL A 132 37.98 -15.55 -22.59
N SER A 133 39.01 -15.89 -21.80
CA SER A 133 40.30 -16.36 -22.31
C SER A 133 40.51 -17.86 -22.03
N THR A 134 39.70 -18.73 -22.63
CA THR A 134 40.04 -20.13 -22.93
C THR A 134 39.21 -20.58 -24.13
#